data_AF-A0A3Q7MXE6-F1
#
_entry.id   AF-A0A3Q7MXE6-F1
#
_cell.length_a   1.000
_cell.length_b   1.000
_cell.length_c   1.000
_cell.angle_alpha   90.00
_cell.angle_beta   90.00
_cell.angle_gamma   90.00
#
_symmetry.space_group_name_H-M   'P 1'
#
loop_
_entity.id
_entity.type
_entity.pdbx_description
1 polymer ?
#
loop_
_entity_poly.entity_id
_entity_poly.type
_entity_poly.pdbx_seq_one_letter_code
_entity_poly.pdbx_strand_id
1 'polypeptide(L)'
;MAHERPASALEPELVQRLLLSCREAKKSAYCPYSHFPVGAAILTRDGRIFSGCNVENICYPLGVCAERTAIQKAISEGHREFRAIAISSDLQDDFISPCGACRQVMREFGTNWSVYMTKPDGTYVVRTVLELLPAPFGSLGWHKIQ
;
A
#
# COMPACT_ATOMS: atom_id res chain seq x y z
N MET A 1 3.01 28.02 -8.67
CA MET A 1 2.32 26.99 -7.86
C MET A 1 3.40 26.08 -7.29
N ALA A 2 3.44 25.91 -5.98
CA ALA A 2 4.59 25.34 -5.28
C ALA A 2 4.87 23.91 -5.77
N HIS A 3 6.06 23.68 -6.31
CA HIS A 3 6.63 22.35 -6.42
C HIS A 3 6.85 21.84 -4.99
N GLU A 4 5.88 21.10 -4.46
CA GLU A 4 6.07 20.32 -3.24
C GLU A 4 7.28 19.40 -3.45
N ARG A 5 8.21 19.41 -2.48
CA ARG A 5 9.40 18.57 -2.53
C ARG A 5 8.97 17.10 -2.73
N PRO A 6 9.73 16.31 -3.50
CA PRO A 6 9.50 14.87 -3.55
C PRO A 6 9.51 14.33 -2.12
N ALA A 7 8.64 13.35 -1.83
CA ALA A 7 8.66 12.60 -0.58
C ALA A 7 10.12 12.29 -0.22
N SER A 8 10.61 12.86 0.89
CA SER A 8 12.00 12.68 1.33
C SER A 8 12.31 11.19 1.35
N ALA A 9 13.44 10.79 0.73
CA ALA A 9 13.86 9.39 0.70
C ALA A 9 13.77 8.79 2.11
N LEU A 10 13.17 7.60 2.22
CA LEU A 10 13.08 6.90 3.50
C LEU A 10 14.46 6.42 3.94
N GLU A 11 14.68 6.46 5.25
CA GLU A 11 15.88 5.88 5.85
C GLU A 11 16.00 4.39 5.48
N PRO A 12 17.20 3.89 5.12
CA PRO A 12 17.38 2.50 4.67
C PRO A 12 16.86 1.46 5.65
N GLU A 13 17.00 1.71 6.96
CA GLU A 13 16.49 0.83 8.01
C GLU A 13 14.96 0.74 8.00
N LEU A 14 14.27 1.86 7.79
CA LEU A 14 12.81 1.89 7.67
C LEU A 14 12.35 1.15 6.42
N VAL A 15 13.06 1.29 5.30
CA VAL A 15 12.78 0.54 4.07
C VAL A 15 12.90 -0.95 4.33
N GLN A 16 13.99 -1.41 4.96
CA GLN A 16 14.17 -2.83 5.29
C GLN A 16 13.05 -3.36 6.19
N ARG A 17 12.70 -2.63 7.25
CA ARG A 17 11.59 -2.99 8.15
C ARG A 17 10.26 -3.11 7.38
N LEU A 18 10.00 -2.20 6.45
CA LEU A 18 8.78 -2.19 5.64
C LEU A 18 8.71 -3.41 4.70
N LEU A 19 9.82 -3.72 4.01
CA LEU A 19 9.94 -4.86 3.10
C LEU A 19 9.83 -6.21 3.83
N LEU A 20 10.45 -6.34 5.01
CA LEU A 20 10.32 -7.53 5.84
C LEU A 20 8.88 -7.69 6.34
N SER A 21 8.25 -6.59 6.78
CA SER A 21 6.88 -6.62 7.31
C SER A 21 5.85 -7.03 6.25
N CYS A 22 5.94 -6.54 5.01
CA CYS A 22 5.00 -6.94 3.96
C CYS A 22 5.19 -8.40 3.54
N ARG A 23 6.45 -8.88 3.50
CA ARG A 23 6.77 -10.29 3.23
C ARG A 23 6.22 -11.21 4.32
N GLU A 24 6.33 -10.82 5.59
CA GLU A 24 5.79 -11.59 6.71
C GLU A 24 4.25 -11.60 6.68
N ALA A 25 3.63 -10.45 6.42
CA ALA A 25 2.18 -10.31 6.35
C ALA A 25 1.53 -11.27 5.33
N LYS A 26 2.21 -11.51 4.21
CA LYS A 26 1.77 -12.43 3.15
C LYS A 26 1.45 -13.84 3.68
N LYS A 27 2.15 -14.31 4.71
CA LYS A 27 1.93 -15.65 5.30
C LYS A 27 0.56 -15.80 5.95
N SER A 28 -0.11 -14.69 6.28
CA SER A 28 -1.45 -14.68 6.88
C SER A 28 -2.57 -14.56 5.85
N ALA A 29 -2.26 -14.54 4.56
CA ALA A 29 -3.26 -14.40 3.50
C ALA A 29 -4.30 -15.52 3.55
N TYR A 30 -5.57 -15.15 3.50
CA TYR A 30 -6.67 -16.07 3.27
C TYR A 30 -7.02 -16.01 1.79
N CYS A 31 -6.39 -16.86 0.99
CA CYS A 31 -6.57 -16.88 -0.45
C CYS A 31 -6.77 -18.30 -1.03
N PRO A 32 -7.77 -19.07 -0.52
CA PRO A 32 -7.97 -20.45 -0.97
C PRO A 32 -8.54 -20.55 -2.39
N TYR A 33 -9.00 -19.44 -3.00
CA TYR A 33 -9.61 -19.46 -4.33
C TYR A 33 -8.60 -19.12 -5.42
N SER A 34 -7.81 -18.05 -5.23
CA SER A 34 -6.76 -17.69 -6.20
C SER A 34 -5.45 -18.41 -5.98
N HIS A 35 -5.18 -18.88 -4.76
CA HIS A 35 -3.86 -19.33 -4.32
C HIS A 35 -2.76 -18.29 -4.57
N PHE A 36 -3.13 -17.00 -4.56
CA PHE A 36 -2.22 -15.89 -4.79
C PHE A 36 -2.08 -15.03 -3.52
N PRO A 37 -1.13 -15.36 -2.62
CA PRO A 37 -0.99 -14.65 -1.38
C PRO A 37 -0.30 -13.29 -1.62
N VAL A 38 -0.88 -12.24 -1.04
CA VAL A 38 -0.36 -10.88 -1.08
C VAL A 38 -0.27 -10.34 0.34
N GLY A 39 0.88 -9.76 0.67
CA GLY A 39 1.10 -9.03 1.91
C GLY A 39 1.40 -7.56 1.65
N ALA A 40 0.99 -6.70 2.58
CA ALA A 40 1.29 -5.28 2.54
C ALA A 40 1.70 -4.78 3.92
N ALA A 41 2.54 -3.76 3.95
CA ALA A 41 2.91 -3.05 5.17
C ALA A 41 2.97 -1.55 4.90
N ILE A 42 2.25 -0.76 5.71
CA ILE A 42 2.16 0.70 5.60
C ILE A 42 2.89 1.37 6.75
N LEU A 43 3.71 2.37 6.42
CA LEU A 43 4.48 3.21 7.34
C LEU A 43 3.76 4.54 7.56
N THR A 44 3.47 4.85 8.81
CA THR A 44 2.84 6.11 9.21
C THR A 44 3.87 7.24 9.38
N ARG A 45 3.41 8.50 9.51
CA ARG A 45 4.29 9.66 9.75
C ARG A 45 5.16 9.50 11.00
N ASP A 46 4.61 8.93 12.07
CA ASP A 46 5.26 8.70 13.36
C ASP A 46 6.14 7.43 13.39
N GLY A 47 6.27 6.71 12.27
CA GLY A 47 7.20 5.57 12.14
C GLY A 47 6.62 4.21 12.56
N ARG A 48 5.31 4.15 12.85
CA ARG A 48 4.61 2.90 13.12
C ARG A 48 4.33 2.14 11.81
N ILE A 49 4.36 0.81 11.87
CA ILE A 49 4.08 -0.06 10.73
C ILE A 49 2.83 -0.87 11.02
N PHE A 50 1.90 -0.86 10.06
CA PHE A 50 0.72 -1.72 10.05
C PHE A 50 0.80 -2.68 8.88
N SER A 51 0.59 -3.96 9.15
CA SER A 51 0.56 -5.00 8.13
C SER A 51 -0.87 -5.44 7.80
N GLY A 52 -1.03 -5.98 6.59
CA GLY A 52 -2.26 -6.58 6.09
C GLY A 52 -1.98 -7.61 5.01
N CYS A 53 -2.96 -8.46 4.75
CA CYS A 53 -2.92 -9.47 3.69
C CYS A 53 -4.24 -9.48 2.92
N ASN A 54 -4.27 -10.10 1.74
CA ASN A 54 -5.52 -10.33 1.04
C ASN A 54 -6.37 -11.36 1.79
N VAL A 55 -7.68 -11.08 1.85
CA VAL A 55 -8.68 -11.96 2.45
C VAL A 55 -9.79 -12.13 1.42
N GLU A 56 -9.87 -13.32 0.87
CA GLU A 56 -10.84 -13.67 -0.16
C GLU A 56 -12.18 -14.11 0.45
N ASN A 57 -13.16 -14.27 -0.42
CA ASN A 57 -14.48 -14.74 -0.08
C ASN A 57 -15.05 -15.56 -1.24
N ILE A 58 -15.92 -16.51 -0.95
CA ILE A 58 -16.63 -17.30 -1.98
C ILE A 58 -17.39 -16.41 -2.95
N CYS A 59 -17.95 -15.29 -2.46
CA CYS A 59 -18.45 -14.21 -3.29
C CYS A 59 -17.27 -13.28 -3.63
N TYR A 60 -16.63 -13.53 -4.78
CA TYR A 60 -15.36 -12.90 -5.16
C TYR A 60 -15.32 -11.36 -5.00
N PRO A 61 -16.38 -10.60 -5.34
CA PRO A 61 -16.38 -9.13 -5.16
C PRO A 61 -16.25 -8.66 -3.70
N LEU A 62 -16.51 -9.51 -2.71
CA LEU A 62 -16.38 -9.18 -1.28
C LEU A 62 -14.95 -9.34 -0.75
N GLY A 63 -14.03 -9.89 -1.54
CA GLY A 63 -12.63 -9.99 -1.15
C GLY A 63 -11.96 -8.62 -0.96
N VAL A 64 -10.98 -8.56 -0.07
CA VAL A 64 -10.19 -7.35 0.21
C VAL A 64 -8.71 -7.60 -0.08
N CYS A 65 -8.05 -6.61 -0.68
CA CYS A 65 -6.63 -6.69 -1.01
C CYS A 65 -5.76 -6.32 0.20
N ALA A 66 -4.52 -6.80 0.21
CA ALA A 66 -3.57 -6.58 1.30
C ALA A 66 -3.36 -5.11 1.66
N GLU A 67 -3.25 -4.24 0.66
CA GLU A 67 -3.03 -2.82 0.83
C GLU A 67 -4.20 -2.17 1.57
N ARG A 68 -5.44 -2.53 1.18
CA ARG A 68 -6.66 -2.03 1.83
C ARG A 68 -6.75 -2.54 3.26
N THR A 69 -6.43 -3.81 3.52
CA THR A 69 -6.37 -4.36 4.88
C THR A 69 -5.38 -3.58 5.77
N ALA A 70 -4.17 -3.32 5.28
CA ALA A 70 -3.14 -2.59 6.04
C ALA A 70 -3.54 -1.13 6.32
N ILE A 71 -4.09 -0.45 5.30
CA ILE A 71 -4.58 0.93 5.41
C ILE A 71 -5.76 1.01 6.38
N GLN A 72 -6.75 0.13 6.24
CA GLN A 72 -7.92 0.08 7.12
C GLN A 72 -7.52 -0.12 8.58
N LYS A 73 -6.57 -1.01 8.85
CA LYS A 73 -6.02 -1.23 10.19
C LYS A 73 -5.36 0.03 10.76
N ALA A 74 -4.49 0.69 9.98
CA ALA A 74 -3.84 1.92 10.43
C ALA A 74 -4.87 3.01 10.78
N ILE A 75 -5.91 3.16 9.94
CA ILE A 75 -6.98 4.14 10.14
C ILE A 75 -7.81 3.82 11.37
N SER A 76 -8.20 2.55 11.58
CA SER A 76 -9.00 2.17 12.75
C SER A 76 -8.23 2.35 14.06
N GLU A 77 -6.90 2.37 14.01
CA GLU A 77 -6.01 2.67 15.13
C GLU A 77 -5.60 4.16 15.19
N GLY A 78 -6.25 5.05 14.42
CA GLY A 78 -6.09 6.50 14.53
C GLY A 78 -5.01 7.12 13.65
N HIS A 79 -4.33 6.36 12.77
CA HIS A 79 -3.28 6.86 11.89
C HIS A 79 -3.81 7.13 10.48
N ARG A 80 -3.74 8.39 10.04
CA ARG A 80 -4.24 8.85 8.71
C ARG A 80 -3.19 9.53 7.84
N GLU A 81 -1.95 9.60 8.32
CA GLU A 81 -0.83 10.21 7.61
C GLU A 81 0.25 9.15 7.34
N PHE A 82 0.55 8.94 6.06
CA PHE A 82 1.39 7.84 5.59
C PHE A 82 2.61 8.34 4.84
N ARG A 83 3.74 7.63 4.99
CA ARG A 83 5.01 7.91 4.30
C ARG A 83 5.27 6.93 3.17
N ALA A 84 4.93 5.65 3.37
CA ALA A 84 5.06 4.64 2.34
C ALA A 84 4.23 3.39 2.62
N ILE A 85 4.02 2.58 1.58
CA ILE A 85 3.52 1.21 1.67
C ILE A 85 4.41 0.30 0.82
N ALA A 86 4.69 -0.91 1.31
CA ALA A 86 5.32 -1.97 0.54
C ALA A 86 4.36 -3.14 0.33
N ILE A 87 4.45 -3.78 -0.83
CA ILE A 87 3.56 -4.86 -1.27
C ILE A 87 4.42 -6.05 -1.70
N SER A 88 4.05 -7.27 -1.30
CA SER A 88 4.75 -8.51 -1.63
C SER A 88 3.76 -9.58 -2.11
N SER A 89 4.16 -10.37 -3.11
CA SER A 89 3.44 -11.56 -3.58
C SER A 89 4.42 -12.71 -3.86
N ASP A 90 3.94 -13.80 -4.46
CA ASP A 90 4.78 -14.91 -4.96
C ASP A 90 5.12 -14.78 -6.47
N LEU A 91 4.77 -13.65 -7.10
CA LEU A 91 5.08 -13.39 -8.51
C LEU A 91 6.59 -13.17 -8.69
N GLN A 92 7.29 -14.11 -9.33
CA GLN A 92 8.75 -14.06 -9.46
C GLN A 92 9.21 -13.09 -10.56
N ASP A 93 8.56 -13.14 -11.72
CA ASP A 93 9.06 -12.47 -12.93
C ASP A 93 8.68 -10.99 -13.02
N ASP A 94 7.76 -10.51 -12.19
CA ASP A 94 7.25 -9.13 -12.24
C ASP A 94 7.03 -8.54 -10.84
N PHE A 95 7.05 -7.21 -10.75
CA PHE A 95 6.79 -6.48 -9.51
C PHE A 95 5.30 -6.46 -9.22
N ILE A 96 4.90 -6.80 -7.98
CA ILE A 96 3.49 -6.73 -7.60
C ILE A 96 2.99 -5.27 -7.56
N SER A 97 2.09 -4.93 -8.48
CA SER A 97 1.49 -3.60 -8.57
C SER A 97 0.13 -3.55 -7.84
N PRO A 98 -0.19 -2.47 -7.11
CA PRO A 98 -1.50 -2.33 -6.50
C PRO A 98 -2.59 -2.18 -7.56
N CYS A 99 -3.75 -2.79 -7.32
CA CYS A 99 -4.91 -2.65 -8.21
C CYS A 99 -5.49 -1.23 -8.16
N GLY A 100 -6.31 -0.86 -9.15
CA GLY A 100 -6.91 0.48 -9.23
C GLY A 100 -7.71 0.88 -7.97
N ALA A 101 -8.43 -0.06 -7.37
CA ALA A 101 -9.18 0.19 -6.13
C ALA A 101 -8.25 0.52 -4.95
N CYS A 102 -7.13 -0.19 -4.81
CA CYS A 102 -6.13 0.11 -3.78
C CYS A 102 -5.49 1.48 -4.00
N ARG A 103 -5.15 1.83 -5.26
CA ARG A 103 -4.61 3.15 -5.60
C ARG A 103 -5.57 4.29 -5.23
N GLN A 104 -6.87 4.09 -5.46
CA GLN A 104 -7.89 5.08 -5.09
C GLN A 104 -8.03 5.23 -3.57
N VAL A 105 -7.98 4.13 -2.81
CA VAL A 105 -7.96 4.18 -1.33
C VAL A 105 -6.70 4.88 -0.82
N MET A 106 -5.53 4.57 -1.38
CA MET A 106 -4.28 5.27 -1.03
C MET A 106 -4.39 6.78 -1.25
N ARG A 107 -4.95 7.18 -2.40
CA ARG A 107 -5.12 8.58 -2.79
C ARG A 107 -5.99 9.39 -1.82
N GLU A 108 -6.94 8.76 -1.14
CA GLU A 108 -7.78 9.43 -0.15
C GLU A 108 -6.96 10.05 1.00
N PHE A 109 -5.80 9.45 1.29
CA PHE A 109 -4.89 9.85 2.37
C PHE A 109 -3.63 10.58 1.86
N GLY A 110 -3.70 11.14 0.65
CA GLY A 110 -2.64 11.91 0.03
C GLY A 110 -2.04 11.23 -1.20
N THR A 111 -1.31 12.01 -1.99
CA THR A 111 -0.75 11.58 -3.28
C THR A 111 0.78 11.55 -3.28
N ASN A 112 1.44 12.26 -2.36
CA ASN A 112 2.90 12.41 -2.28
C ASN A 112 3.52 11.47 -1.23
N TRP A 113 3.27 10.18 -1.36
CA TRP A 113 3.90 9.14 -0.54
C TRP A 113 4.19 7.89 -1.37
N SER A 114 5.14 7.07 -0.92
CA SER A 114 5.79 6.06 -1.77
C SER A 114 5.13 4.69 -1.72
N VAL A 115 5.09 4.02 -2.87
CA VAL A 115 4.61 2.64 -3.03
C VAL A 115 5.78 1.79 -3.52
N TYR A 116 6.20 0.84 -2.69
CA TYR A 116 7.24 -0.15 -2.98
C TYR A 116 6.59 -1.41 -3.53
N MET A 117 6.75 -1.63 -4.83
CA MET A 117 6.28 -2.82 -5.53
C MET A 117 7.44 -3.81 -5.60
N THR A 118 7.33 -4.95 -4.91
CA THR A 118 8.47 -5.85 -4.67
C THR A 118 8.39 -7.13 -5.52
N LYS A 119 9.54 -7.79 -5.62
CA LYS A 119 9.68 -9.17 -6.07
C LYS A 119 10.13 -10.08 -4.91
N PRO A 120 9.92 -11.40 -5.02
CA PRO A 120 10.39 -12.38 -4.03
C PRO A 120 11.91 -12.32 -3.76
N ASP A 121 12.71 -12.01 -4.78
CA ASP A 121 14.17 -11.85 -4.68
C ASP A 121 14.61 -10.62 -3.85
N GLY A 122 13.67 -9.78 -3.44
CA GLY A 122 13.92 -8.57 -2.64
C GLY A 122 14.17 -7.32 -3.47
N THR A 123 14.23 -7.41 -4.80
CA THR A 123 14.25 -6.24 -5.67
C THR A 123 12.89 -5.54 -5.64
N TYR A 124 12.89 -4.23 -5.90
CA TYR A 124 11.67 -3.44 -5.91
C TYR A 124 11.78 -2.23 -6.82
N VAL A 125 10.63 -1.73 -7.23
CA VAL A 125 10.48 -0.41 -7.86
C VAL A 125 9.61 0.48 -6.99
N VAL A 126 9.91 1.77 -6.98
CA VAL A 126 9.21 2.76 -6.17
C VAL A 126 8.51 3.76 -7.07
N ARG A 127 7.24 4.04 -6.76
CA ARG A 127 6.46 5.13 -7.36
C ARG A 127 5.72 5.90 -6.29
N THR A 128 5.35 7.13 -6.56
CA THR A 128 4.37 7.83 -5.72
C THR A 128 2.96 7.35 -6.02
N VAL A 129 2.02 7.59 -5.09
CA VAL A 129 0.60 7.36 -5.37
C VAL A 129 0.13 8.18 -6.58
N LEU A 130 0.62 9.41 -6.74
CA LEU A 130 0.29 10.26 -7.90
C LEU A 130 0.74 9.66 -9.23
N GLU A 131 1.94 9.08 -9.29
CA GLU A 131 2.46 8.42 -10.49
C GLU A 131 1.65 7.16 -10.85
N LEU A 132 1.15 6.45 -9.83
CA LEU A 132 0.33 5.25 -10.04
C LEU A 132 -1.13 5.57 -10.39
N LEU A 133 -1.61 6.77 -10.05
CA LEU A 133 -2.98 7.23 -10.33
C LEU A 133 -2.97 8.69 -10.80
N PRO A 134 -2.56 8.94 -12.06
CA PRO A 134 -2.55 10.29 -12.62
C PRO A 134 -3.97 10.82 -12.78
N ALA A 135 -4.12 12.15 -12.64
CA ALA A 135 -5.41 12.85 -12.68
C ALA A 135 -6.53 12.16 -11.84
N PRO A 136 -6.29 11.91 -10.54
CA PRO A 136 -7.17 11.06 -9.76
C PRO A 136 -8.54 11.71 -9.52
N PHE A 137 -9.60 10.90 -9.55
CA PHE A 137 -10.92 11.31 -9.08
C PHE A 137 -10.87 11.73 -7.61
N GLY A 138 -11.63 12.78 -7.25
CA GLY A 138 -11.62 13.41 -5.92
C GLY A 138 -10.59 14.54 -5.74
N SER A 139 -9.82 14.90 -6.78
CA SER A 139 -8.93 16.07 -6.79
C SER A 139 -9.66 17.40 -6.96
N LEU A 140 -10.85 17.38 -7.58
CA LEU A 140 -11.76 18.52 -7.63
C LEU A 140 -12.70 18.52 -6.42
N GLY A 141 -12.29 19.17 -5.33
CA GLY A 141 -13.21 19.94 -4.48
C GLY A 141 -14.48 19.28 -3.93
N TRP A 142 -14.56 17.94 -3.83
CA TRP A 142 -15.58 17.32 -2.97
C TRP A 142 -15.21 17.71 -1.55
N HIS A 143 -15.84 18.78 -1.06
CA HIS A 143 -15.58 19.36 0.25
C HIS A 143 -15.52 18.23 1.29
N LYS A 144 -14.31 17.96 1.78
CA LYS A 144 -14.15 17.31 3.08
C LYS A 144 -14.84 18.26 4.05
N ILE A 145 -15.96 17.82 4.61
CA ILE A 145 -16.68 18.52 5.67
C ILE A 145 -15.62 18.87 6.72
N GLN A 146 -15.43 20.18 6.93
CA GLN A 146 -14.59 20.72 7.98
C GLN A 146 -15.13 20.31 9.35
#